data_AF-A0A258H5M1-F1
#
_entry.id   AF-A0A258H5M1-F1
#
_cell.length_a   1.000
_cell.length_b   1.000
_cell.length_c   1.000
_cell.angle_alpha   90.00
_cell.angle_beta   90.00
_cell.angle_gamma   90.00
#
_symmetry.space_group_name_H-M   'P 1'
#
loop_
_entity.id
_entity.type
_entity.pdbx_description
1 polymer ?
#
loop_
_entity_poly.entity_id
_entity_poly.type
_entity_poly.pdbx_seq_one_letter_code
_entity_poly.pdbx_strand_id
1 'polypeptide(L)'
;MISATEFVGQLFVTALLIVVGIFVIVVILRSIRIVPQAYAGVVERLGRYQRTLQPGLNILIPFIDRLRPLVDMREQVVSFPP
;
A
#
# COMPACT_ATOMS: atom_id res chain seq x y z
N MET A 1 -37.57 16.67 22.90
CA MET A 1 -36.36 16.41 23.71
C MET A 1 -35.76 15.12 23.19
N ILE A 2 -34.50 15.12 22.76
CA ILE A 2 -33.83 13.88 22.31
C ILE A 2 -33.67 12.97 23.52
N SER A 3 -34.11 11.71 23.41
CA SER A 3 -33.96 10.72 24.48
C SER A 3 -32.48 10.32 24.65
N ALA A 4 -32.09 9.91 25.86
CA ALA A 4 -30.71 9.51 26.15
C ALA A 4 -30.24 8.36 25.21
N THR A 5 -31.15 7.48 24.82
CA THR A 5 -30.90 6.38 23.88
C THR A 5 -30.62 6.86 22.45
N GLU A 6 -31.35 7.87 21.97
CA GLU A 6 -31.12 8.47 20.64
C GLU A 6 -29.77 9.19 20.59
N PHE A 7 -29.39 9.89 21.66
CA PHE A 7 -28.09 10.56 21.75
C PHE A 7 -26.92 9.56 21.72
N VAL A 8 -27.01 8.47 22.49
CA VAL A 8 -25.98 7.41 22.49
C VAL A 8 -25.88 6.73 21.12
N GLY A 9 -27.02 6.45 20.48
CA GLY A 9 -27.06 5.87 19.13
C GLY A 9 -26.36 6.76 18.10
N GLN A 10 -26.59 8.07 18.14
CA GLN A 10 -25.95 9.01 17.23
C GLN A 10 -24.43 9.08 17.44
N LEU A 11 -23.96 9.15 18.69
CA LEU A 11 -22.52 9.13 18.99
C LEU A 11 -21.84 7.86 18.46
N PHE A 12 -22.49 6.69 18.63
CA PHE A 12 -21.96 5.43 18.14
C PHE A 12 -21.81 5.42 16.61
N VAL A 13 -22.84 5.86 15.89
CA VAL A 13 -22.81 5.93 14.42
C VAL A 13 -21.73 6.90 13.94
N THR A 14 -21.63 8.08 14.55
CA THR A 14 -20.59 9.05 14.20
C THR A 14 -19.19 8.49 14.46
N ALA A 15 -18.96 7.83 15.60
CA ALA A 15 -17.68 7.21 15.91
C ALA A 15 -17.33 6.10 14.89
N LEU A 16 -18.28 5.25 14.53
CA LEU A 16 -18.09 4.22 13.52
C LEU A 16 -17.70 4.82 12.17
N LEU A 17 -18.39 5.86 11.71
CA LEU A 17 -18.08 6.54 10.45
C LEU A 17 -16.68 7.14 10.45
N ILE A 18 -16.26 7.74 11.57
CA ILE A 18 -14.91 8.28 11.71
C ILE A 18 -13.87 7.15 11.60
N VAL A 19 -14.08 6.03 12.30
CA VAL A 19 -13.16 4.88 12.25
C VAL A 19 -13.06 4.30 10.84
N VAL A 20 -14.19 4.12 10.15
CA VAL A 20 -14.22 3.64 8.77
C VAL A 20 -13.54 4.63 7.83
N GLY A 21 -13.79 5.94 7.99
CA GLY A 21 -13.15 6.98 7.20
C GLY A 21 -11.62 6.96 7.35
N ILE A 22 -11.12 6.87 8.59
CA ILE A 22 -9.68 6.76 8.87
C ILE A 22 -9.11 5.48 8.24
N PHE A 23 -9.80 4.35 8.38
CA PHE A 23 -9.38 3.09 7.79
C PHE A 23 -9.20 3.20 6.26
N VAL A 24 -10.18 3.77 5.57
CA VAL A 24 -10.12 3.98 4.11
C VAL A 24 -8.95 4.88 3.72
N ILE A 25 -8.74 5.99 4.44
CA ILE A 25 -7.61 6.90 4.19
C ILE A 25 -6.28 6.17 4.35
N VAL A 26 -6.10 5.40 5.42
CA VAL A 26 -4.87 4.63 5.66
C VAL A 26 -4.63 3.59 4.55
N VAL A 27 -5.67 2.92 4.08
CA VAL A 27 -5.60 1.95 2.98
C VAL A 27 -5.12 2.63 1.69
N ILE A 28 -5.72 3.77 1.32
CA ILE A 28 -5.34 4.52 0.11
C ILE A 28 -3.88 4.96 0.19
N LEU A 29 -3.47 5.55 1.31
CA LEU A 29 -2.10 6.04 1.49
C LEU A 29 -1.06 4.90 1.44
N ARG A 30 -1.37 3.73 2.01
CA ARG A 30 -0.49 2.55 1.95
C ARG A 30 -0.48 1.86 0.60
N SER A 31 -1.52 2.05 -0.21
CA SER A 31 -1.65 1.45 -1.53
C SER A 31 -0.72 2.09 -2.55
N ILE A 32 -0.45 3.38 -2.40
CA ILE A 32 0.36 4.13 -3.36
C ILE A 32 1.85 3.87 -3.13
N ARG A 33 2.55 3.41 -4.18
CA ARG A 33 4.02 3.29 -4.23
C ARG A 33 4.56 3.96 -5.46
N ILE A 34 5.66 4.68 -5.29
CA ILE A 34 6.37 5.35 -6.38
C ILE A 34 7.67 4.58 -6.60
N VAL A 35 7.87 4.09 -7.81
CA VAL A 35 9.11 3.43 -8.23
C VAL A 35 9.97 4.44 -8.98
N PRO A 36 11.23 4.69 -8.56
CA PRO A 36 12.12 5.61 -9.26
C PRO A 36 12.46 5.14 -10.68
N GLN A 37 12.87 6.08 -11.52
CA GLN A 37 13.40 5.79 -12.86
C GLN A 37 14.66 4.92 -12.78
N ALA A 38 14.84 4.04 -13.77
CA ALA A 38 15.91 3.03 -13.84
C ALA A 38 15.89 1.94 -12.76
N TYR A 39 14.83 1.86 -11.94
CA TYR A 39 14.58 0.76 -11.02
C TYR A 39 13.31 0.00 -11.41
N ALA A 40 13.24 -1.27 -11.05
CA ALA A 40 11.98 -2.01 -11.05
C ALA A 40 11.80 -2.79 -9.74
N GLY A 41 10.55 -2.96 -9.32
CA GLY A 41 10.20 -3.72 -8.13
C GLY A 41 9.38 -4.94 -8.50
N VAL A 42 9.60 -6.08 -7.84
CA VAL A 42 8.77 -7.26 -8.04
C VAL A 42 7.72 -7.35 -6.94
N VAL A 43 6.46 -7.53 -7.32
CA VAL A 43 5.35 -7.75 -6.40
C VAL A 43 5.07 -9.24 -6.26
N GLU A 44 5.06 -9.70 -5.02
CA GLU A 44 4.63 -11.02 -4.63
C GLU A 44 3.28 -10.94 -3.90
N ARG A 45 2.37 -11.86 -4.22
CA ARG A 45 1.08 -12.04 -3.57
C ARG A 45 1.00 -13.45 -3.02
N LEU A 46 0.82 -13.59 -1.71
CA LEU A 46 0.71 -14.89 -1.02
C LEU A 46 1.86 -15.85 -1.36
N GLY A 47 3.08 -15.33 -1.49
CA GLY A 47 4.28 -16.12 -1.80
C GLY A 47 4.46 -16.48 -3.28
N ARG A 48 3.60 -15.97 -4.18
CA ARG A 48 3.75 -16.15 -5.63
C ARG A 48 4.03 -14.82 -6.32
N TYR A 49 4.80 -14.87 -7.40
CA TYR A 49 4.97 -13.72 -8.29
C TYR A 49 3.61 -13.27 -8.83
N GLN A 50 3.36 -11.97 -8.80
CA GLN A 50 2.16 -11.37 -9.39
C GLN A 50 2.51 -10.52 -10.61
N ARG A 51 3.40 -9.55 -10.44
CA ARG A 51 3.81 -8.62 -11.51
C ARG A 51 5.07 -7.84 -11.14
N THR A 52 5.71 -7.26 -12.14
CA THR A 52 6.80 -6.28 -11.99
C THR A 52 6.24 -4.85 -12.07
N LEU A 53 6.63 -4.00 -11.12
CA LEU A 53 6.36 -2.57 -11.12
C LEU A 53 7.39 -1.84 -11.97
N GLN A 54 6.90 -1.09 -12.94
CA GLN A 54 7.72 -0.18 -13.74
C GLN A 54 7.90 1.17 -13.04
N PRO A 55 8.88 1.99 -13.45
CA PRO A 55 9.05 3.34 -12.95
C PRO A 55 7.75 4.16 -13.01
N GLY A 56 7.47 4.91 -11.95
CA GLY A 56 6.29 5.76 -11.83
C GLY A 56 5.35 5.36 -10.69
N LEU A 57 4.11 5.85 -10.80
CA LEU A 57 3.07 5.64 -9.79
C LEU A 57 2.46 4.24 -9.94
N ASN A 58 2.55 3.45 -8.89
CA ASN A 58 2.01 2.10 -8.83
C ASN A 58 1.07 1.95 -7.63
N ILE A 59 -0.01 1.19 -7.83
CA ILE A 59 -1.02 0.92 -6.81
C ILE A 59 -0.89 -0.54 -6.39
N LEU A 60 -0.62 -0.80 -5.12
CA LEU A 60 -0.54 -2.13 -4.53
C LEU A 60 -1.70 -2.35 -3.58
N ILE A 61 -2.17 -3.59 -3.46
CA ILE A 61 -3.17 -3.91 -2.45
C ILE A 61 -2.43 -4.04 -1.10
N PRO A 62 -2.63 -3.10 -0.15
CA PRO A 62 -1.95 -3.20 1.13
C PRO A 62 -2.34 -4.50 1.83
N PHE A 63 -1.45 -4.99 2.70
CA PHE A 63 -1.58 -6.25 3.47
C PHE A 63 -1.42 -7.55 2.66
N ILE A 64 -1.87 -7.58 1.40
CA ILE A 64 -1.82 -8.77 0.54
C ILE A 64 -0.54 -8.80 -0.30
N ASP A 65 -0.21 -7.65 -0.90
CA ASP A 65 0.92 -7.52 -1.81
C ASP A 65 2.18 -7.18 -1.03
N ARG A 66 3.28 -7.87 -1.35
CA ARG A 66 4.62 -7.60 -0.82
C ARG A 66 5.53 -7.14 -1.96
N LEU A 67 6.09 -5.95 -1.81
CA LEU A 67 7.09 -5.42 -2.73
C LEU A 67 8.48 -5.90 -2.29
N ARG A 68 9.17 -6.63 -3.17
CA ARG A 68 10.58 -7.01 -2.98
C ARG A 68 11.50 -5.80 -3.16
N PRO A 69 12.77 -5.87 -2.69
CA PRO A 69 13.74 -4.81 -2.91
C PRO A 69 13.80 -4.40 -4.39
N LEU A 70 13.89 -3.10 -4.63
CA LEU A 70 14.01 -2.56 -5.98
C LEU A 70 15.34 -3.03 -6.58
N VAL A 71 15.29 -3.47 -7.82
CA VAL A 71 16.46 -3.88 -8.59
C VAL A 71 16.81 -2.74 -9.53
N ASP A 72 18.09 -2.34 -9.53
CA ASP A 72 18.62 -1.40 -10.49
C ASP A 72 18.70 -2.07 -11.86
N MET A 73 18.04 -1.46 -12.84
CA MET A 73 17.98 -1.94 -14.23
C MET A 73 19.17 -1.44 -15.07
N ARG A 74 20.06 -0.65 -14.47
CA ARG A 74 21.28 -0.18 -15.12
C ARG A 74 22.32 -1.28 -15.17
N GLU A 75 23.27 -1.11 -16.09
CA GLU A 75 24.42 -2.00 -16.20
C GLU A 75 25.27 -1.92 -14.93
N GLN A 76 25.55 -3.08 -14.34
CA GLN A 76 26.39 -3.22 -13.17
C GLN A 76 27.68 -3.92 -13.59
N VAL A 77 28.80 -3.23 -13.44
CA VAL A 77 30.12 -3.82 -13.71
C VAL A 77 30.53 -4.62 -12.47
N VAL A 78 30.54 -5.94 -12.61
CA VAL A 78 31.09 -6.84 -11.60
C VAL A 78 32.56 -7.13 -11.95
N SER A 79 33.44 -7.02 -10.97
CA SER A 79 34.83 -7.46 -11.12
C SER A 79 34.93 -8.95 -10.86
N PHE A 80 35.64 -9.66 -11.73
CA PHE A 80 35.97 -11.07 -11.53
C PHE A 80 37.45 -11.18 -11.15
N PRO A 81 37.81 -12.05 -10.19
CA PRO A 81 39.21 -12.37 -9.93
C PRO A 81 39.84 -13.11 -11.13
N PRO A 82 41.15 -12.91 -11.39
CA PRO A 82 41.86 -13.48 -12.54
C PRO A 82 42.04 -14.99 -12.47
#